data_AF-A0AA89BSD1-F1
#
_entry.id   AF-A0AA89BSD1-F1
#
_cell.length_a   1.000
_cell.length_b   1.000
_cell.length_c   1.000
_cell.angle_alpha   90.00
_cell.angle_beta   90.00
_cell.angle_gamma   90.00
#
_symmetry.space_group_name_H-M   'P 1'
#
loop_
_entity.id
_entity.type
_entity.pdbx_description
1 polymer ?
#
loop_
_entity_poly.entity_id
_entity_poly.type
_entity_poly.pdbx_seq_one_letter_code
_entity_poly.pdbx_strand_id
1 'polypeptide(L)'
;MTSMTSAQPSLECGCVCAKDVNIDNYAAILSDPELVEQLTKNITKMLKIDRTVLSSTIRKKTSVADTRTSATYVGYVGIVVLVVSFGSLVMMDFTNLFVQRTSRSKRWRL
;
A
#
# COMPACT_ATOMS: atom_id res chain seq x y z
N MET A 1 21.29 -19.15 16.44
CA MET A 1 21.00 -18.25 17.57
C MET A 1 21.81 -16.98 17.40
N THR A 2 21.20 -15.91 16.90
CA THR A 2 21.69 -14.53 17.06
C THR A 2 20.46 -13.63 17.12
N SER A 3 20.13 -13.24 18.34
CA SER A 3 19.07 -12.29 18.66
C SER A 3 19.53 -10.88 18.27
N MET A 4 18.75 -10.18 17.45
CA MET A 4 18.87 -8.72 17.33
C MET A 4 17.77 -8.09 18.18
N THR A 5 18.08 -7.91 19.46
CA THR A 5 17.38 -6.99 20.35
C THR A 5 17.91 -5.59 20.04
N SER A 6 17.17 -4.81 19.25
CA SER A 6 17.39 -3.37 19.19
C SER A 6 16.65 -2.71 20.34
N ALA A 7 17.41 -2.23 21.32
CA ALA A 7 16.91 -1.38 22.38
C ALA A 7 16.30 -0.10 21.76
N GLN A 8 15.01 0.10 21.94
CA GLN A 8 14.33 1.37 21.66
C GLN A 8 14.58 2.32 22.83
N PRO A 9 15.19 3.50 22.62
CA PRO A 9 14.81 4.64 23.43
C PRO A 9 13.45 5.12 22.95
N SER A 10 12.45 5.04 23.82
CA SER A 10 11.13 5.65 23.66
C SER A 10 11.28 7.19 23.68
N LEU A 11 11.68 7.77 22.55
CA LEU A 11 11.56 9.19 22.31
C LEU A 11 10.16 9.42 21.77
N GLU A 12 9.21 9.79 22.64
CA GLU A 12 7.92 10.30 22.19
C GLU A 12 8.17 11.49 21.26
N CYS A 13 7.83 11.34 19.99
CA CYS A 13 8.00 12.40 19.00
C CYS A 13 6.88 13.42 19.21
N GLY A 14 7.11 14.37 20.12
CA GLY A 14 6.25 15.54 20.30
C GLY A 14 6.55 16.55 19.19
N CYS A 15 5.62 16.72 18.26
CA CYS A 15 5.70 17.83 17.31
C CYS A 15 5.37 19.14 18.03
N VAL A 16 6.33 20.06 18.11
CA VAL A 16 6.04 21.44 18.47
C VAL A 16 5.50 22.13 17.22
N CYS A 17 4.20 22.39 17.18
CA CYS A 17 3.66 23.29 16.19
C CYS A 17 4.16 24.69 16.51
N ALA A 18 4.98 25.24 15.61
CA ALA A 18 5.39 26.63 15.63
C ALA A 18 4.13 27.50 15.53
N LYS A 19 3.68 28.07 16.66
CA LYS A 19 2.63 29.09 16.71
C LYS A 19 3.29 30.44 16.43
N ASP A 20 3.72 30.65 15.20
CA ASP A 20 4.42 31.88 14.87
C ASP A 20 3.87 32.45 13.59
N VAL A 21 2.70 33.10 13.75
CA VAL A 21 2.54 34.42 13.15
C VAL A 21 1.94 35.34 14.21
N ASN A 22 2.78 35.95 15.05
CA ASN A 22 2.34 37.13 15.79
C ASN A 22 2.36 38.31 14.81
N ILE A 23 1.25 38.52 14.11
CA ILE A 23 1.08 39.69 13.25
C ILE A 23 0.76 40.87 14.16
N ASP A 24 1.80 41.52 14.68
CA ASP A 24 1.63 42.80 15.35
C ASP A 24 1.02 43.78 14.32
N ASN A 25 -0.21 44.24 14.58
CA ASN A 25 -1.03 45.09 13.71
C ASN A 25 -1.72 44.43 12.49
N TYR A 26 -2.38 43.27 12.69
CA TYR A 26 -3.24 42.66 11.66
C TYR A 26 -4.26 43.62 11.02
N ALA A 27 -4.76 44.60 11.80
CA ALA A 27 -5.75 45.57 11.36
C ALA A 27 -5.24 46.52 10.26
N ALA A 28 -3.94 46.89 10.29
CA ALA A 28 -3.32 47.74 9.28
C ALA A 28 -3.00 46.98 7.99
N ILE A 29 -2.73 45.68 8.10
CA ILE A 29 -2.46 44.80 6.96
C ILE A 29 -3.77 44.45 6.25
N LEU A 30 -4.86 44.24 6.99
CA LEU A 30 -6.18 43.93 6.40
C LEU A 30 -6.80 45.11 5.64
N SER A 31 -6.41 46.36 5.98
CA SER A 31 -6.88 47.56 5.30
C SER A 31 -6.21 47.81 3.94
N ASP A 32 -5.11 47.12 3.64
CA ASP A 32 -4.40 47.23 2.36
C ASP A 32 -4.46 45.91 1.58
N PRO A 33 -5.23 45.84 0.47
CA PRO A 33 -5.40 44.62 -0.30
C PRO A 33 -4.10 44.10 -0.94
N GLU A 34 -3.13 44.98 -1.23
CA GLU A 34 -1.88 44.61 -1.90
C GLU A 34 -0.95 43.87 -0.93
N LEU A 35 -0.90 44.32 0.33
CA LEU A 35 -0.15 43.66 1.40
C LEU A 35 -0.70 42.27 1.74
N VAL A 36 -2.03 42.10 1.73
CA VAL A 36 -2.67 40.79 1.96
C VAL A 36 -2.30 39.80 0.85
N GLU A 37 -2.31 40.24 -0.41
CA GLU A 37 -1.94 39.39 -1.54
C GLU A 37 -0.45 38.97 -1.48
N GLN A 38 0.43 39.88 -1.08
CA GLN A 38 1.85 39.57 -0.95
C GLN A 38 2.13 38.59 0.20
N LEU A 39 1.47 38.77 1.36
CA LEU A 39 1.58 37.86 2.50
C LEU A 39 1.05 36.47 2.18
N THR A 40 -0.13 36.37 1.60
CA THR A 40 -0.72 35.07 1.20
C THR A 40 0.13 34.35 0.17
N LYS A 41 0.70 35.07 -0.81
CA LYS A 41 1.65 34.49 -1.78
C LYS A 41 2.92 33.98 -1.09
N ASN A 42 3.47 34.71 -0.13
CA ASN A 42 4.69 34.33 0.57
C ASN A 42 4.46 33.09 1.45
N ILE A 43 3.38 33.09 2.23
CA ILE A 43 2.95 31.94 3.04
C ILE A 43 2.69 30.72 2.15
N THR A 44 1.95 30.88 1.06
CA THR A 44 1.66 29.77 0.12
C THR A 44 2.95 29.19 -0.50
N LYS A 45 3.95 30.02 -0.77
CA LYS A 45 5.27 29.56 -1.24
C LYS A 45 6.01 28.76 -0.18
N MET A 46 5.98 29.20 1.09
CA MET A 46 6.61 28.48 2.21
C MET A 46 5.92 27.15 2.52
N LEU A 47 4.59 27.06 2.34
CA LEU A 47 3.83 25.82 2.51
C LEU A 47 3.86 24.89 1.30
N LYS A 48 4.42 25.31 0.17
CA LYS A 48 4.51 24.48 -1.03
C LYS A 48 5.65 23.46 -0.87
N ILE A 49 5.34 22.37 -0.19
CA ILE A 49 6.25 21.24 -0.02
C ILE A 49 6.39 20.48 -1.34
N ASP A 50 7.64 20.15 -1.70
CA ASP A 50 7.93 19.31 -2.86
C ASP A 50 7.36 17.90 -2.65
N ARG A 51 6.40 17.52 -3.51
CA ARG A 51 5.70 16.23 -3.41
C ARG A 51 6.59 15.05 -3.77
N THR A 52 7.76 15.26 -4.38
CA THR A 52 8.69 14.19 -4.75
C THR A 52 9.46 13.65 -3.55
N VAL A 53 9.72 14.48 -2.55
CA VAL A 53 10.43 14.14 -1.29
C VAL A 53 9.49 13.79 -0.14
N LEU A 54 8.18 13.83 -0.39
CA LEU A 54 7.19 13.49 0.64
C LEU A 54 7.39 12.04 1.11
N SER A 55 7.42 11.83 2.43
CA SER A 55 7.52 10.49 3.02
C SER A 55 6.46 9.52 2.49
N SER A 56 5.25 10.00 2.18
CA SER A 56 4.20 9.20 1.55
C SER A 56 4.54 8.79 0.12
N THR A 57 5.18 9.67 -0.66
CA THR A 57 5.66 9.39 -2.02
C THR A 57 6.83 8.40 -2.00
N ILE A 58 7.77 8.57 -1.07
CA ILE A 58 8.93 7.67 -0.90
C ILE A 58 8.46 6.27 -0.48
N ARG A 59 7.61 6.18 0.54
CA ARG A 59 7.10 4.89 1.07
C ARG A 59 6.19 4.16 0.08
N LYS A 60 5.56 4.87 -0.86
CA LYS A 60 4.77 4.24 -1.94
C LYS A 60 5.63 3.45 -2.94
N LYS A 61 6.91 3.80 -3.09
CA LYS A 61 7.86 3.09 -3.96
C LYS A 61 8.53 1.89 -3.29
N THR A 62 8.32 1.72 -1.99
CA THR A 62 8.90 0.64 -1.21
C THR A 62 7.77 -0.21 -0.61
N SER A 63 7.29 -1.21 -1.36
CA SER A 63 6.59 -2.31 -0.70
C SER A 63 7.66 -3.10 0.07
N VAL A 64 7.82 -2.78 1.35
CA VAL A 64 8.62 -3.61 2.24
C VAL A 64 8.03 -5.01 2.22
N ALA A 65 8.87 -6.02 2.09
CA ALA A 65 8.44 -7.40 2.28
C ALA A 65 7.90 -7.53 3.71
N ASP A 66 6.57 -7.55 3.85
CA ASP A 66 5.92 -7.78 5.13
C ASP A 66 6.11 -9.25 5.51
N THR A 67 7.12 -9.52 6.34
CA THR A 67 7.36 -10.83 6.96
C THR A 67 6.34 -11.16 8.05
N ARG A 68 5.30 -10.33 8.20
CA ARG A 68 4.18 -10.59 9.10
C ARG A 68 3.53 -11.91 8.70
N THR A 69 3.54 -12.86 9.62
CA THR A 69 3.00 -14.22 9.45
C THR A 69 1.57 -14.23 8.88
N SER A 70 0.78 -13.19 9.17
CA SER A 70 -0.57 -13.00 8.61
C SER A 70 -0.60 -12.82 7.09
N ALA A 71 0.34 -12.07 6.50
CA ALA A 71 0.39 -11.83 5.06
C ALA A 71 0.74 -13.11 4.30
N THR A 72 1.70 -13.87 4.82
CA THR A 72 2.12 -15.16 4.25
C THR A 72 1.02 -16.22 4.35
N TYR A 73 0.33 -16.32 5.49
CA TYR A 73 -0.73 -17.31 5.70
C TYR A 73 -1.91 -17.12 4.75
N VAL A 74 -2.36 -15.88 4.55
CA VAL A 74 -3.46 -15.55 3.62
C VAL A 74 -3.09 -15.93 2.18
N GLY A 75 -1.83 -15.73 1.78
CA GLY A 75 -1.33 -16.17 0.47
C GLY A 75 -1.42 -17.68 0.27
N TYR A 76 -0.97 -18.47 1.25
CA TYR A 76 -1.05 -19.93 1.18
C TYR A 76 -2.49 -20.45 1.10
N VAL A 77 -3.39 -19.91 1.94
CA VAL A 77 -4.81 -20.29 1.92
C VAL A 77 -5.43 -19.99 0.56
N GLY A 78 -5.13 -18.82 -0.03
CA GLY A 78 -5.61 -18.45 -1.37
C GLY A 78 -5.17 -19.43 -2.46
N ILE A 79 -3.88 -19.83 -2.46
CA ILE A 79 -3.35 -20.80 -3.43
C ILE A 79 -4.06 -22.15 -3.29
N VAL A 80 -4.27 -22.63 -2.07
CA VAL A 80 -4.96 -23.92 -1.82
C VAL A 80 -6.38 -23.88 -2.38
N VAL A 81 -7.13 -22.81 -2.13
CA VAL A 81 -8.50 -22.66 -2.64
C VAL A 81 -8.54 -22.65 -4.17
N LEU A 82 -7.60 -21.94 -4.82
CA LEU A 82 -7.51 -21.90 -6.28
C LEU A 82 -7.17 -23.26 -6.88
N VAL A 83 -6.19 -23.96 -6.31
CA VAL A 83 -5.77 -25.29 -6.82
C VAL A 83 -6.86 -26.32 -6.64
N VAL A 84 -7.56 -26.33 -5.49
CA VAL A 84 -8.64 -27.30 -5.23
C VAL A 84 -9.83 -27.04 -6.15
N SER A 85 -10.28 -25.79 -6.26
CA SER A 85 -11.43 -25.44 -7.09
C SER A 85 -11.16 -25.71 -8.57
N PHE A 86 -10.07 -25.17 -9.11
CA PHE A 86 -9.73 -25.32 -10.53
C PHE A 86 -9.29 -26.75 -10.86
N GLY A 87 -8.51 -27.37 -9.97
CA GLY A 87 -8.08 -28.76 -10.11
C GLY A 87 -9.25 -29.74 -10.16
N SER A 88 -10.30 -29.50 -9.37
CA SER A 88 -11.49 -30.36 -9.38
C SER A 88 -12.23 -30.36 -10.72
N LEU A 89 -12.37 -29.17 -11.34
CA LEU A 89 -12.99 -29.01 -12.65
C LEU A 89 -12.18 -29.74 -13.73
N VAL A 90 -10.86 -29.48 -13.74
CA VAL A 90 -9.94 -30.10 -14.69
C VAL A 90 -9.93 -31.63 -14.54
N MET A 91 -9.91 -32.15 -13.31
CA MET A 91 -9.93 -33.59 -13.03
C MET A 91 -11.22 -34.25 -13.55
N MET A 92 -12.36 -33.57 -13.40
CA MET A 92 -13.65 -34.06 -13.91
C MET A 92 -13.68 -34.09 -15.44
N ASP A 93 -13.11 -33.10 -16.11
CA ASP A 93 -13.02 -33.09 -17.58
C ASP A 93 -12.07 -34.18 -18.10
N PHE A 94 -10.90 -34.36 -17.47
CA PHE A 94 -9.95 -35.39 -17.86
C PHE A 94 -10.51 -36.81 -17.72
N THR A 95 -11.21 -37.11 -16.62
CA THR A 95 -11.81 -38.43 -16.41
C THR A 95 -12.88 -38.75 -17.46
N ASN A 96 -13.74 -37.77 -17.78
CA ASN A 96 -14.75 -37.92 -18.84
C ASN A 96 -14.12 -38.12 -20.22
N LEU A 97 -13.08 -37.36 -20.58
CA LEU A 97 -12.36 -37.52 -21.84
C LEU A 97 -11.65 -38.88 -21.93
N PHE A 98 -11.05 -39.36 -20.84
CA PHE A 98 -10.35 -40.64 -20.81
C PHE A 98 -11.31 -41.82 -20.96
N VAL A 99 -12.45 -41.77 -20.28
CA VAL A 99 -13.53 -42.78 -20.42
C VAL A 99 -14.10 -42.78 -21.83
N GLN A 100 -14.39 -41.60 -22.40
CA GLN A 100 -14.86 -41.52 -23.79
C GLN A 100 -13.82 -42.02 -24.79
N ARG A 101 -12.54 -41.70 -24.59
CA ARG A 101 -11.45 -42.14 -25.47
C ARG A 101 -11.25 -43.66 -25.44
N THR A 102 -11.30 -44.27 -24.25
CA THR A 102 -11.22 -45.73 -24.10
C THR A 102 -12.45 -46.43 -24.66
N SER A 103 -13.65 -45.86 -24.47
CA SER A 103 -14.90 -46.38 -25.04
C SER A 103 -14.90 -46.34 -26.58
N ARG A 104 -14.47 -45.21 -27.18
CA ARG A 104 -14.30 -45.11 -28.63
C ARG A 104 -13.27 -46.12 -29.14
N SER A 105 -12.13 -46.29 -28.46
CA SER A 105 -11.12 -47.29 -28.86
C SER A 105 -11.64 -48.75 -28.85
N LYS A 106 -12.53 -49.11 -27.94
CA LYS A 106 -13.13 -50.45 -27.88
C LYS A 106 -14.25 -50.65 -28.92
N ARG A 107 -15.00 -49.61 -29.25
CA ARG A 107 -16.07 -49.61 -30.28
C ARG A 107 -15.54 -49.86 -31.71
N TRP A 108 -14.30 -49.46 -32.03
CA TRP A 108 -13.67 -49.70 -33.34
C TRP A 108 -12.96 -51.07 -33.44
N ARG A 109 -12.98 -51.89 -32.37
CA ARG A 109 -12.35 -53.22 -32.33
C ARG A 109 -13.34 -54.40 -32.25
N LEU A 110 -14.65 -54.12 -32.24
CA LEU A 110 -15.75 -55.09 -32.36
C LEU A 110 -16.46 -54.84 -33.68
#